data_AF-A0A316AYQ9-F1
#
_entry.id   AF-A0A316AYQ9-F1
#
_cell.length_a   1.000
_cell.length_b   1.000
_cell.length_c   1.000
_cell.angle_alpha   90.00
_cell.angle_beta   90.00
_cell.angle_gamma   90.00
#
_symmetry.space_group_name_H-M   'P 1'
#
loop_
_entity.id
_entity.type
_entity.pdbx_description
1 polymer ?
#
loop_
_entity_poly.entity_id
_entity_poly.type
_entity_poly.pdbx_seq_one_letter_code
_entity_poly.pdbx_strand_id
1 'polypeptide(L)'
;MKRAIALVLMVLTMVFAEEAKPSLALSESQMALWDKVTSLTVSLKYGEAMEAAKQFRKVDDGAGCVLENVVRISMYDDKGDTTALLKAGRQLESCKAEGLWEALRKFEFGYVQTETGHSVKGAMTTRSAAKMFEESDELDAKAFFAIYAYYIDQSFSWLPFKSDNRAAYLKTLDEASLKSTRFWLLFLTPLVWMYYDKEDFATGLKLCDRGLSKAPNHPVLLQMKADMLYRMKRYNDAASIYEASAVSYEKRTGKSIRYWCAVLNLIRIYHDGGNPEKSGAWKNKLDDPSYKALENWMPGSLMSDLKKRDLL
;
A
#
# COMPACT_ATOMS: atom_id res chain seq x y z
N MET A 1 2.36 65.75 -43.80
CA MET A 1 2.64 64.29 -43.75
C MET A 1 3.61 64.01 -42.62
N LYS A 2 3.19 63.16 -41.66
CA LYS A 2 3.96 62.17 -40.86
C LYS A 2 5.25 62.67 -40.18
N ARG A 3 5.21 63.03 -38.88
CA ARG A 3 5.41 62.17 -37.69
C ARG A 3 6.69 61.31 -37.75
N ALA A 4 7.72 61.71 -37.00
CA ALA A 4 8.79 60.85 -36.53
C ALA A 4 8.69 60.76 -35.00
N ILE A 5 8.12 59.66 -34.52
CA ILE A 5 8.12 59.25 -33.11
C ILE A 5 9.30 58.29 -32.98
N ALA A 6 10.35 58.70 -32.24
CA ALA A 6 11.40 57.80 -31.82
C ALA A 6 10.87 56.97 -30.64
N LEU A 7 10.62 55.70 -30.91
CA LEU A 7 10.15 54.71 -29.96
C LEU A 7 11.32 54.33 -29.03
N VAL A 8 11.16 54.60 -27.73
CA VAL A 8 12.02 54.07 -26.67
C VAL A 8 11.80 52.55 -26.60
N LEU A 9 12.83 51.76 -26.90
CA LEU A 9 12.84 50.32 -26.65
C LEU A 9 12.83 50.08 -25.13
N MET A 10 11.68 49.73 -24.57
CA MET A 10 11.60 48.98 -23.32
C MET A 10 12.03 47.54 -23.61
N VAL A 11 13.23 47.17 -23.16
CA VAL A 11 13.62 45.77 -23.01
C VAL A 11 12.81 45.22 -21.84
N LEU A 12 11.67 44.59 -22.13
CA LEU A 12 10.99 43.71 -21.18
C LEU A 12 11.91 42.52 -20.93
N THR A 13 12.56 42.47 -19.77
CA THR A 13 13.07 41.21 -19.22
C THR A 13 11.86 40.37 -18.82
N MET A 14 11.37 39.53 -19.75
CA MET A 14 10.51 38.42 -19.39
C MET A 14 11.37 37.43 -18.60
N VAL A 15 11.37 37.59 -17.27
CA VAL A 15 11.72 36.49 -16.36
C VAL A 15 10.61 35.47 -16.55
N PHE A 16 10.86 34.46 -17.38
CA PHE A 16 10.06 33.24 -17.35
C PHE A 16 10.20 32.69 -15.94
N ALA A 17 9.18 32.87 -15.10
CA ALA A 17 9.06 32.13 -13.87
C ALA A 17 9.06 30.66 -14.28
N GLU A 18 10.13 29.93 -13.97
CA GLU A 18 10.10 28.48 -14.01
C GLU A 18 8.88 28.05 -13.18
N GLU A 19 7.88 27.47 -13.84
CA GLU A 19 6.76 26.86 -13.13
C GLU A 19 7.36 25.84 -12.18
N ALA A 20 7.20 26.09 -10.88
CA ALA A 20 7.73 25.20 -9.85
C ALA A 20 7.16 23.80 -10.11
N LYS A 21 8.06 22.82 -10.33
CA LYS A 21 7.65 21.44 -10.58
C LYS A 21 6.76 20.96 -9.42
N PRO A 22 5.65 20.25 -9.70
CA PRO A 22 4.82 19.66 -8.67
C PRO A 22 5.66 18.82 -7.69
N SER A 23 5.41 19.00 -6.40
CA SER A 23 6.24 18.44 -5.33
C SER A 23 5.37 17.78 -4.26
N LEU A 24 5.88 16.72 -3.63
CA LEU A 24 5.31 16.20 -2.39
C LEU A 24 5.88 16.93 -1.18
N ALA A 25 6.79 17.89 -1.32
CA ALA A 25 7.42 18.57 -0.18
C ALA A 25 6.39 19.22 0.74
N LEU A 26 6.70 19.19 2.03
CA LEU A 26 5.92 19.80 3.09
C LEU A 26 6.84 20.76 3.85
N SER A 27 6.26 21.83 4.40
CA SER A 27 6.97 22.68 5.37
C SER A 27 7.35 21.87 6.62
N GLU A 28 8.29 22.37 7.42
CA GLU A 28 8.76 21.69 8.63
C GLU A 28 7.63 21.38 9.64
N SER A 29 6.69 22.31 9.81
CA SER A 29 5.54 22.13 10.71
C SER A 29 4.54 21.08 10.18
N GLN A 30 4.32 21.04 8.87
CA GLN A 30 3.53 20.00 8.22
C GLN A 30 4.24 18.64 8.33
N MET A 31 5.56 18.57 8.10
CA MET A 31 6.35 17.35 8.27
C MET A 31 6.24 16.77 9.68
N ALA A 32 6.33 17.60 10.73
CA ALA A 32 6.17 17.14 12.10
C ALA A 32 4.79 16.52 12.36
N LEU A 33 3.73 17.09 11.79
CA LEU A 33 2.38 16.52 11.88
C LEU A 33 2.25 15.23 11.07
N TRP A 34 2.86 15.18 9.87
CA TRP A 34 2.90 13.98 9.05
C TRP A 34 3.57 12.82 9.79
N ASP A 35 4.76 13.04 10.32
CA ASP A 35 5.54 12.04 11.05
C ASP A 35 4.80 11.53 12.28
N LYS A 36 4.07 12.42 12.96
CA LYS A 36 3.18 12.03 14.06
C LYS A 36 2.07 11.10 13.58
N VAL A 37 1.38 11.42 12.48
CA VAL A 37 0.31 10.58 11.93
C VAL A 37 0.84 9.22 11.50
N THR A 38 1.94 9.17 10.75
CA THR A 38 2.49 7.92 10.25
C THR A 38 3.04 7.06 11.38
N SER A 39 3.74 7.63 12.35
CA SER A 39 4.21 6.92 13.54
C SER A 39 3.07 6.30 14.35
N LEU A 40 1.98 7.04 14.57
CA LEU A 40 0.78 6.53 15.24
C LEU A 40 0.09 5.43 14.42
N THR A 41 0.04 5.58 13.10
CA THR A 41 -0.55 4.58 12.19
C THR A 41 0.25 3.28 12.20
N VAL A 42 1.58 3.36 12.08
CA VAL A 42 2.49 2.21 12.18
C VAL A 42 2.43 1.56 13.56
N SER A 43 2.23 2.36 14.60
CA SER A 43 2.01 1.88 15.97
C SER A 43 0.56 1.42 16.24
N LEU A 44 -0.29 1.40 15.20
CA LEU A 44 -1.66 0.86 15.23
C LEU A 44 -2.62 1.65 16.15
N LYS A 45 -2.23 2.89 16.48
CA LYS A 45 -2.99 3.86 17.29
C LYS A 45 -3.90 4.71 16.40
N TYR A 46 -4.78 4.05 15.66
CA TYR A 46 -5.57 4.69 14.59
C TYR A 46 -6.47 5.84 15.06
N GLY A 47 -7.01 5.79 16.28
CA GLY A 47 -7.79 6.90 16.83
C GLY A 47 -6.96 8.16 17.00
N GLU A 48 -5.77 8.04 17.62
CA GLU A 48 -4.82 9.15 17.77
C GLU A 48 -4.28 9.62 16.41
N ALA A 49 -3.99 8.69 15.49
CA ALA A 49 -3.54 9.01 14.13
C ALA A 49 -4.59 9.83 13.37
N MET A 50 -5.87 9.48 13.49
CA MET A 50 -6.97 10.19 12.86
C MET A 50 -7.12 11.62 13.41
N GLU A 51 -7.00 11.80 14.72
CA GLU A 51 -7.04 13.15 15.32
C GLU A 51 -5.84 14.00 14.89
N ALA A 52 -4.65 13.41 14.80
CA ALA A 52 -3.47 14.10 14.26
C ALA A 52 -3.64 14.45 12.76
N ALA A 53 -4.25 13.57 11.96
CA ALA A 53 -4.50 13.82 10.55
C ALA A 53 -5.51 14.96 10.34
N LYS A 54 -6.56 15.04 11.17
CA LYS A 54 -7.49 16.19 11.19
C LYS A 54 -6.79 17.49 11.58
N GLN A 55 -5.78 17.45 12.45
CA GLN A 55 -4.97 18.62 12.78
C GLN A 55 -4.13 19.07 11.57
N PHE A 56 -3.48 18.12 10.89
CA PHE A 56 -2.77 18.40 9.63
C PHE A 56 -3.70 19.06 8.60
N ARG A 57 -4.92 18.52 8.44
CA ARG A 57 -5.90 19.03 7.49
C ARG A 57 -6.29 20.49 7.69
N LYS A 58 -6.23 21.00 8.93
CA LYS A 58 -6.46 22.44 9.21
C LYS A 58 -5.35 23.33 8.65
N VAL A 59 -4.15 22.79 8.46
CA VAL A 59 -2.98 23.48 7.90
C VAL A 59 -2.95 23.35 6.38
N ASP A 60 -3.30 22.17 5.86
CA ASP A 60 -3.36 21.87 4.43
C ASP A 60 -4.53 20.92 4.16
N ASP A 61 -5.62 21.47 3.61
CA ASP A 61 -6.86 20.70 3.40
C ASP A 61 -6.65 19.55 2.40
N GLY A 62 -5.88 19.79 1.33
CA GLY A 62 -5.65 18.82 0.27
C GLY A 62 -4.80 17.64 0.73
N ALA A 63 -3.57 17.91 1.16
CA ALA A 63 -2.67 16.86 1.64
C ALA A 63 -3.18 16.22 2.94
N GLY A 64 -3.85 16.98 3.81
CA GLY A 64 -4.46 16.44 5.03
C GLY A 64 -5.65 15.54 4.77
N CYS A 65 -6.47 15.86 3.77
CA CYS A 65 -7.54 14.99 3.33
C CYS A 65 -7.00 13.65 2.77
N VAL A 66 -5.91 13.67 2.00
CA VAL A 66 -5.21 12.44 1.57
C VAL A 66 -4.72 11.65 2.79
N LEU A 67 -3.99 12.30 3.69
CA LEU A 67 -3.42 11.66 4.88
C LEU A 67 -4.47 11.03 5.81
N GLU A 68 -5.62 11.68 6.02
CA GLU A 68 -6.70 11.06 6.79
C GLU A 68 -7.18 9.75 6.13
N ASN A 69 -7.19 9.69 4.80
CA ASN A 69 -7.65 8.51 4.08
C ASN A 69 -6.58 7.41 4.01
N VAL A 70 -5.29 7.75 4.03
CA VAL A 70 -4.20 6.79 4.32
C VAL A 70 -4.46 6.05 5.64
N VAL A 71 -4.85 6.79 6.70
CA VAL A 71 -5.16 6.17 8.01
C VAL A 71 -6.35 5.20 7.89
N ARG A 72 -7.39 5.56 7.15
CA ARG A 72 -8.58 4.69 6.94
C ARG A 72 -8.25 3.44 6.13
N ILE A 73 -7.47 3.60 5.07
CA ILE A 73 -6.98 2.47 4.26
C ILE A 73 -6.11 1.56 5.14
N SER A 74 -5.24 2.14 5.97
CA SER A 74 -4.43 1.37 6.93
C SER A 74 -5.27 0.63 7.98
N MET A 75 -6.42 1.17 8.39
CA MET A 75 -7.39 0.48 9.26
C MET A 75 -8.05 -0.69 8.54
N TYR A 76 -8.38 -0.55 7.26
CA TYR A 76 -8.85 -1.68 6.44
C TYR A 76 -7.75 -2.74 6.33
N ASP A 77 -6.52 -2.33 6.01
CA ASP A 77 -5.41 -3.25 5.87
C ASP A 77 -5.07 -4.01 7.16
N ASP A 78 -5.10 -3.37 8.34
CA ASP A 78 -4.85 -4.07 9.61
C ASP A 78 -6.08 -4.77 10.16
N LYS A 79 -7.21 -4.09 10.24
CA LYS A 79 -8.40 -4.56 10.98
C LYS A 79 -9.47 -5.18 10.11
N GLY A 80 -9.34 -5.12 8.80
CA GLY A 80 -10.44 -5.47 7.89
C GLY A 80 -11.64 -4.53 8.03
N ASP A 81 -11.43 -3.27 8.44
CA ASP A 81 -12.51 -2.29 8.59
C ASP A 81 -13.03 -1.80 7.23
N THR A 82 -13.99 -2.54 6.67
CA THR A 82 -14.63 -2.23 5.39
C THR A 82 -15.40 -0.91 5.42
N THR A 83 -15.87 -0.49 6.59
CA THR A 83 -16.57 0.80 6.75
C THR A 83 -15.58 1.96 6.59
N ALA A 84 -14.38 1.84 7.17
CA ALA A 84 -13.30 2.80 6.98
C ALA A 84 -12.89 2.90 5.51
N LEU A 85 -12.76 1.76 4.81
CA LEU A 85 -12.45 1.72 3.37
C LEU A 85 -13.51 2.45 2.52
N LEU A 86 -14.80 2.14 2.73
CA LEU A 86 -15.90 2.78 2.01
C LEU A 86 -15.97 4.29 2.28
N LYS A 87 -15.68 4.71 3.50
CA LYS A 87 -15.59 6.13 3.86
C LYS A 87 -14.40 6.80 3.17
N ALA A 88 -13.25 6.13 3.11
CA ALA A 88 -12.08 6.62 2.40
C ALA A 88 -12.39 6.87 0.92
N GLY A 89 -13.09 5.94 0.25
CA GLY A 89 -13.50 6.09 -1.15
C GLY A 89 -14.35 7.33 -1.38
N ARG A 90 -15.41 7.55 -0.58
CA ARG A 90 -16.29 8.74 -0.70
C ARG A 90 -15.53 10.05 -0.46
N GLN A 91 -14.62 10.06 0.50
CA GLN A 91 -13.85 11.27 0.81
C GLN A 91 -12.79 11.55 -0.24
N LEU A 92 -12.03 10.53 -0.67
CA LEU A 92 -11.04 10.66 -1.74
C LEU A 92 -11.68 11.12 -3.05
N GLU A 93 -12.91 10.71 -3.37
CA GLU A 93 -13.62 11.17 -4.58
C GLU A 93 -13.89 12.68 -4.58
N SER A 94 -14.15 13.29 -3.42
CA SER A 94 -14.49 14.70 -3.27
C SER A 94 -13.33 15.59 -2.77
N CYS A 95 -12.21 14.96 -2.41
CA CYS A 95 -11.01 15.60 -1.91
C CYS A 95 -10.35 16.48 -2.98
N LYS A 96 -10.00 17.72 -2.63
CA LYS A 96 -9.31 18.64 -3.53
C LYS A 96 -7.84 18.72 -3.14
N ALA A 97 -7.01 17.92 -3.81
CA ALA A 97 -5.56 18.00 -3.70
C ALA A 97 -4.97 18.57 -4.99
N GLU A 98 -3.72 19.01 -4.94
CA GLU A 98 -3.03 19.63 -6.08
C GLU A 98 -1.68 18.93 -6.34
N GLY A 99 -1.16 19.07 -7.57
CA GLY A 99 0.16 18.54 -7.94
C GLY A 99 0.33 17.04 -7.64
N LEU A 100 1.43 16.68 -6.97
CA LEU A 100 1.70 15.28 -6.62
C LEU A 100 0.80 14.75 -5.48
N TRP A 101 0.19 15.63 -4.69
CA TRP A 101 -0.82 15.20 -3.71
C TRP A 101 -2.10 14.74 -4.40
N GLU A 102 -2.47 15.34 -5.52
CA GLU A 102 -3.56 14.85 -6.38
C GLU A 102 -3.21 13.48 -6.99
N ALA A 103 -1.95 13.29 -7.39
CA ALA A 103 -1.48 11.98 -7.85
C ALA A 103 -1.64 10.92 -6.74
N LEU A 104 -1.22 11.21 -5.51
CA LEU A 104 -1.36 10.30 -4.37
C LEU A 104 -2.83 10.03 -4.03
N ARG A 105 -3.68 11.06 -4.01
CA ARG A 105 -5.13 10.92 -3.84
C ARG A 105 -5.72 9.94 -4.85
N LYS A 106 -5.39 10.11 -6.14
CA LYS A 106 -5.84 9.20 -7.21
C LYS A 106 -5.28 7.79 -7.04
N PHE A 107 -4.03 7.66 -6.61
CA PHE A 107 -3.41 6.36 -6.37
C PHE A 107 -4.19 5.58 -5.29
N GLU A 108 -4.46 6.22 -4.16
CA GLU A 108 -5.27 5.66 -3.07
C GLU A 108 -6.71 5.37 -3.50
N PHE A 109 -7.32 6.29 -4.26
CA PHE A 109 -8.69 6.10 -4.72
C PHE A 109 -8.81 4.92 -5.70
N GLY A 110 -7.81 4.73 -6.57
CA GLY A 110 -7.74 3.59 -7.47
C GLY A 110 -7.62 2.26 -6.72
N TYR A 111 -6.86 2.25 -5.61
CA TYR A 111 -6.81 1.10 -4.69
C TYR A 111 -8.19 0.84 -4.07
N VAL A 112 -8.84 1.85 -3.48
CA VAL A 112 -10.17 1.69 -2.87
C VAL A 112 -11.19 1.17 -3.89
N GLN A 113 -11.20 1.71 -5.12
CA GLN A 113 -12.08 1.24 -6.19
C GLN A 113 -11.84 -0.23 -6.53
N THR A 114 -10.58 -0.69 -6.54
CA THR A 114 -10.26 -2.09 -6.80
C THR A 114 -10.80 -2.99 -5.69
N GLU A 115 -10.54 -2.64 -4.43
CA GLU A 115 -10.97 -3.39 -3.26
C GLU A 115 -12.50 -3.43 -3.10
N THR A 116 -13.22 -2.42 -3.60
CA THR A 116 -14.69 -2.38 -3.58
C THR A 116 -15.34 -2.98 -4.84
N GLY A 117 -14.59 -3.70 -5.66
CA GLY A 117 -15.11 -4.46 -6.80
C GLY A 117 -15.17 -3.69 -8.13
N HIS A 118 -14.63 -2.48 -8.20
CA HIS A 118 -14.55 -1.67 -9.42
C HIS A 118 -13.16 -1.76 -10.08
N SER A 119 -12.65 -2.98 -10.26
CA SER A 119 -11.27 -3.25 -10.69
C SER A 119 -10.82 -2.49 -11.95
N VAL A 120 -11.65 -2.41 -12.99
CA VAL A 120 -11.32 -1.67 -14.23
C VAL A 120 -11.21 -0.17 -13.98
N LYS A 121 -12.15 0.42 -13.22
CA LYS A 121 -12.14 1.84 -12.87
C LYS A 121 -10.94 2.17 -11.97
N GLY A 122 -10.66 1.27 -11.02
CA GLY A 122 -9.50 1.33 -10.13
C GLY A 122 -8.20 1.35 -10.90
N ALA A 123 -7.99 0.38 -11.80
CA ALA A 123 -6.81 0.31 -12.65
C ALA A 123 -6.61 1.56 -13.51
N MET A 124 -7.69 2.11 -14.08
CA MET A 124 -7.63 3.35 -14.87
C MET A 124 -7.26 4.58 -14.02
N THR A 125 -7.78 4.64 -12.79
CA THR A 125 -7.51 5.73 -11.85
C THR A 125 -6.08 5.67 -11.32
N THR A 126 -5.58 4.48 -10.97
CA THR A 126 -4.17 4.26 -10.60
C THR A 126 -3.22 4.55 -11.76
N ARG A 127 -3.58 4.19 -12.99
CA ARG A 127 -2.81 4.58 -14.18
C ARG A 127 -2.73 6.10 -14.35
N SER A 128 -3.84 6.81 -14.14
CA SER A 128 -3.83 8.27 -14.17
C SER A 128 -2.92 8.86 -13.11
N ALA A 129 -2.88 8.28 -11.90
CA ALA A 129 -1.96 8.70 -10.85
C ALA A 129 -0.49 8.46 -11.24
N ALA A 130 -0.18 7.26 -11.74
CA ALA A 130 1.18 6.89 -12.11
C ALA A 130 1.79 7.84 -13.16
N LYS A 131 1.02 8.24 -14.17
CA LYS A 131 1.46 9.23 -15.16
C LYS A 131 1.84 10.58 -14.55
N MET A 132 1.17 10.99 -13.47
CA MET A 132 1.49 12.25 -12.79
C MET A 132 2.79 12.15 -11.97
N PHE A 133 3.18 10.93 -11.57
CA PHE A 133 4.44 10.67 -10.88
C PHE A 133 5.64 10.49 -11.84
N GLU A 134 5.39 10.04 -13.06
CA GLU A 134 6.39 9.64 -14.06
C GLU A 134 7.44 10.73 -14.36
N GLU A 135 7.00 11.99 -14.41
CA GLU A 135 7.86 13.14 -14.76
C GLU A 135 8.56 13.77 -13.55
N SER A 136 8.26 13.30 -12.32
CA SER A 136 8.84 13.88 -11.11
C SER A 136 10.26 13.38 -10.87
N ASP A 137 11.13 14.30 -10.42
CA ASP A 137 12.48 13.97 -10.00
C ASP A 137 12.58 13.44 -8.57
N GLU A 138 11.51 13.60 -7.77
CA GLU A 138 11.46 13.20 -6.37
C GLU A 138 11.48 11.68 -6.21
N LEU A 139 12.27 11.20 -5.24
CA LEU A 139 12.40 9.77 -4.97
C LEU A 139 11.05 9.13 -4.60
N ASP A 140 10.25 9.78 -3.76
CA ASP A 140 8.93 9.27 -3.35
C ASP A 140 7.99 9.12 -4.56
N ALA A 141 7.97 10.11 -5.46
CA ALA A 141 7.16 10.08 -6.67
C ALA A 141 7.62 8.97 -7.63
N LYS A 142 8.94 8.88 -7.89
CA LYS A 142 9.54 7.78 -8.67
C LYS A 142 9.19 6.41 -8.09
N ALA A 143 9.14 6.28 -6.77
CA ALA A 143 8.76 5.05 -6.11
C ALA A 143 7.27 4.72 -6.31
N PHE A 144 6.35 5.68 -6.19
CA PHE A 144 4.94 5.45 -6.53
C PHE A 144 4.75 5.04 -8.00
N PHE A 145 5.46 5.68 -8.92
CA PHE A 145 5.47 5.27 -10.33
C PHE A 145 6.00 3.83 -10.49
N ALA A 146 7.10 3.49 -9.82
CA ALA A 146 7.73 2.17 -9.87
C ALA A 146 6.77 1.04 -9.44
N ILE A 147 5.89 1.28 -8.45
CA ILE A 147 4.86 0.29 -8.05
C ILE A 147 3.99 -0.09 -9.26
N TYR A 148 3.46 0.90 -9.98
CA TYR A 148 2.60 0.69 -11.14
C TYR A 148 3.37 0.13 -12.33
N ALA A 149 4.51 0.75 -12.67
CA ALA A 149 5.29 0.43 -13.86
C ALA A 149 5.81 -1.02 -13.84
N TYR A 150 6.15 -1.55 -12.66
CA TYR A 150 6.56 -2.94 -12.51
C TYR A 150 5.53 -3.95 -13.04
N TYR A 151 4.26 -3.83 -12.62
CA TYR A 151 3.20 -4.75 -13.04
C TYR A 151 2.79 -4.56 -14.50
N ILE A 152 2.91 -3.33 -15.02
CA ILE A 152 2.70 -3.05 -16.45
C ILE A 152 3.80 -3.69 -17.29
N ASP A 153 5.06 -3.59 -16.91
CA ASP A 153 6.16 -4.23 -17.63
C ASP A 153 6.07 -5.76 -17.55
N GLN A 154 5.67 -6.31 -16.41
CA GLN A 154 5.38 -7.74 -16.28
C GLN A 154 4.25 -8.21 -17.22
N SER A 155 3.14 -7.46 -17.29
CA SER A 155 1.98 -7.83 -18.11
C SER A 155 2.27 -7.81 -19.61
N PHE A 156 3.28 -7.04 -20.03
CA PHE A 156 3.68 -6.87 -21.42
C PHE A 156 5.08 -7.44 -21.72
N SER A 157 5.65 -8.25 -20.82
CA SER A 157 7.02 -8.79 -20.97
C SER A 157 7.17 -9.77 -22.12
N TRP A 158 6.05 -10.28 -22.65
CA TRP A 158 6.02 -11.17 -23.82
C TRP A 158 6.17 -10.41 -25.15
N LEU A 159 6.06 -9.07 -25.15
CA LEU A 159 6.20 -8.25 -26.36
C LEU A 159 7.69 -8.00 -26.66
N PRO A 160 8.21 -8.40 -27.83
CA PRO A 160 9.65 -8.37 -28.13
C PRO A 160 10.25 -6.97 -28.27
N PHE A 161 9.41 -5.93 -28.41
CA PHE A 161 9.82 -4.54 -28.58
C PHE A 161 9.72 -3.71 -27.29
N LYS A 162 9.31 -4.32 -26.18
CA LYS A 162 9.20 -3.63 -24.90
C LYS A 162 10.42 -3.94 -24.03
N SER A 163 11.11 -2.91 -23.56
CA SER A 163 12.20 -3.09 -22.60
C SER A 163 11.65 -3.50 -21.22
N ASP A 164 12.30 -4.46 -20.57
CA ASP A 164 11.99 -4.87 -19.20
C ASP A 164 12.80 -4.03 -18.22
N ASN A 165 12.15 -3.03 -17.60
CA ASN A 165 12.78 -2.13 -16.65
C ASN A 165 12.52 -2.53 -15.19
N ARG A 166 11.97 -3.73 -14.94
CA ARG A 166 11.56 -4.16 -13.59
C ARG A 166 12.69 -4.12 -12.57
N ALA A 167 13.93 -4.44 -12.96
CA ALA A 167 15.09 -4.34 -12.07
C ALA A 167 15.35 -2.91 -11.59
N ALA A 168 15.16 -1.91 -12.46
CA ALA A 168 15.31 -0.51 -12.09
C ALA A 168 14.20 -0.06 -11.12
N TYR A 169 12.95 -0.48 -11.35
CA TYR A 169 11.83 -0.18 -10.45
C TYR A 169 12.03 -0.79 -9.05
N LEU A 170 12.51 -2.04 -8.97
CA LEU A 170 12.84 -2.67 -7.69
C LEU A 170 13.94 -1.90 -6.94
N LYS A 171 14.97 -1.41 -7.65
CA LYS A 171 16.03 -0.59 -7.06
C LYS A 171 15.48 0.74 -6.53
N THR A 172 14.63 1.42 -7.28
CA THR A 172 13.97 2.66 -6.85
C THR A 172 13.12 2.44 -5.60
N LEU A 173 12.33 1.35 -5.56
CA LEU A 173 11.52 0.99 -4.40
C LEU A 173 12.37 0.64 -3.18
N ASP A 174 13.47 -0.10 -3.36
CA ASP A 174 14.38 -0.42 -2.26
C ASP A 174 14.99 0.86 -1.67
N GLU A 175 15.52 1.73 -2.53
CA GLU A 175 16.07 3.02 -2.14
C GLU A 175 15.04 3.90 -1.40
N ALA A 176 13.83 4.00 -1.93
CA ALA A 176 12.76 4.78 -1.31
C ALA A 176 12.29 4.17 0.03
N SER A 177 12.22 2.84 0.14
CA SER A 177 11.89 2.17 1.41
C SER A 177 12.96 2.37 2.50
N LEU A 178 14.19 2.73 2.12
CA LEU A 178 15.26 3.06 3.04
C LEU A 178 15.24 4.55 3.42
N LYS A 179 15.08 5.43 2.43
CA LYS A 179 15.29 6.88 2.57
C LYS A 179 14.03 7.70 2.82
N SER A 180 12.86 7.23 2.41
CA SER A 180 11.61 7.97 2.61
C SER A 180 11.29 8.06 4.10
N THR A 181 11.16 9.26 4.64
CA THR A 181 10.71 9.45 6.03
C THR A 181 9.20 9.18 6.15
N ARG A 182 8.47 9.34 5.05
CA ARG A 182 7.00 9.41 5.05
C ARG A 182 6.32 8.15 4.57
N PHE A 183 6.86 7.54 3.51
CA PHE A 183 6.19 6.49 2.75
C PHE A 183 6.97 5.18 2.72
N TRP A 184 8.01 5.05 3.55
CA TRP A 184 8.89 3.87 3.52
C TRP A 184 8.13 2.55 3.59
N LEU A 185 7.07 2.47 4.41
CA LEU A 185 6.28 1.25 4.56
C LEU A 185 5.44 0.99 3.29
N LEU A 186 4.89 2.03 2.66
CA LEU A 186 4.15 1.94 1.39
C LEU A 186 5.04 1.51 0.22
N PHE A 187 6.36 1.71 0.31
CA PHE A 187 7.31 1.22 -0.69
C PHE A 187 7.87 -0.16 -0.34
N LEU A 188 8.06 -0.44 0.95
CA LEU A 188 8.56 -1.72 1.42
C LEU A 188 7.56 -2.86 1.15
N THR A 189 6.27 -2.63 1.41
CA THR A 189 5.26 -3.69 1.27
C THR A 189 5.11 -4.19 -0.17
N PRO A 190 4.91 -3.35 -1.21
CA PRO A 190 4.88 -3.84 -2.59
C PRO A 190 6.21 -4.45 -3.01
N LEU A 191 7.35 -3.91 -2.55
CA LEU A 191 8.66 -4.50 -2.85
C LEU A 191 8.76 -5.95 -2.37
N VAL A 192 8.32 -6.26 -1.16
CA VAL A 192 8.25 -7.64 -0.64
C VAL A 192 7.38 -8.52 -1.54
N TRP A 193 6.18 -8.05 -1.90
CA TRP A 193 5.27 -8.82 -2.75
C TRP A 193 5.80 -9.02 -4.17
N MET A 194 6.52 -8.05 -4.74
CA MET A 194 7.17 -8.20 -6.03
C MET A 194 8.29 -9.26 -5.98
N TYR A 195 9.05 -9.35 -4.88
CA TYR A 195 10.00 -10.44 -4.68
C TYR A 195 9.32 -11.79 -4.46
N TYR A 196 8.17 -11.82 -3.80
CA TYR A 196 7.33 -13.01 -3.70
C TYR A 196 6.86 -13.50 -5.08
N ASP A 197 6.39 -12.60 -5.95
CA ASP A 197 5.96 -12.93 -7.31
C ASP A 197 7.12 -13.42 -8.20
N LYS A 198 8.35 -12.97 -7.90
CA LYS A 198 9.58 -13.46 -8.54
C LYS A 198 10.11 -14.77 -7.95
N GLU A 199 9.42 -15.32 -6.96
CA GLU A 199 9.82 -16.50 -6.19
C GLU A 199 11.16 -16.36 -5.42
N ASP A 200 11.64 -15.13 -5.24
CA ASP A 200 12.80 -14.82 -4.40
C ASP A 200 12.36 -14.51 -2.97
N PHE A 201 11.86 -15.56 -2.31
CA PHE A 201 11.36 -15.49 -0.94
C PHE A 201 12.45 -15.14 0.08
N ALA A 202 13.71 -15.44 -0.23
CA ALA A 202 14.84 -15.12 0.64
C ALA A 202 15.05 -13.60 0.72
N THR A 203 14.98 -12.89 -0.41
CA THR A 203 15.00 -11.43 -0.41
C THR A 203 13.75 -10.84 0.23
N GLY A 204 12.56 -11.37 -0.10
CA GLY A 204 11.30 -10.97 0.55
C GLY A 204 11.35 -11.09 2.08
N LEU A 205 11.93 -12.18 2.60
CA LEU A 205 12.11 -12.41 4.04
C LEU A 205 13.05 -11.38 4.68
N LYS A 206 14.20 -11.10 4.05
CA LYS A 206 15.14 -10.06 4.52
C LYS A 206 14.48 -8.68 4.58
N LEU A 207 13.65 -8.35 3.60
CA LEU A 207 12.90 -7.10 3.55
C LEU A 207 11.85 -7.02 4.69
N CYS A 208 11.16 -8.13 4.98
CA CYS A 208 10.26 -8.21 6.13
C CYS A 208 11.01 -7.98 7.44
N ASP A 209 12.15 -8.65 7.64
CA ASP A 209 12.98 -8.48 8.84
C ASP A 209 13.48 -7.03 8.97
N ARG A 210 13.86 -6.39 7.85
CA ARG A 210 14.21 -4.95 7.83
C ARG A 210 13.04 -4.08 8.29
N GLY A 211 11.83 -4.31 7.78
CA GLY A 211 10.64 -3.58 8.22
C GLY A 211 10.34 -3.79 9.71
N LEU A 212 10.42 -5.03 10.18
CA LEU A 212 10.18 -5.40 11.58
C LEU A 212 11.24 -4.83 12.54
N SER A 213 12.45 -4.54 12.07
CA SER A 213 13.45 -3.82 12.87
C SER A 213 13.03 -2.37 13.19
N LYS A 214 12.27 -1.72 12.28
CA LYS A 214 11.75 -0.36 12.47
C LYS A 214 10.39 -0.35 13.18
N ALA A 215 9.55 -1.36 12.92
CA ALA A 215 8.23 -1.51 13.51
C ALA A 215 8.07 -2.92 14.13
N PRO A 216 8.64 -3.16 15.31
CA PRO A 216 8.52 -4.45 15.98
C PRO A 216 7.05 -4.80 16.20
N ASN A 217 6.69 -6.05 15.95
CA ASN A 217 5.33 -6.57 16.09
C ASN A 217 4.28 -6.00 15.11
N HIS A 218 4.69 -5.32 14.02
CA HIS A 218 3.74 -4.86 13.01
C HIS A 218 3.01 -6.05 12.36
N PRO A 219 1.68 -6.22 12.55
CA PRO A 219 0.98 -7.45 12.19
C PRO A 219 1.07 -7.82 10.72
N VAL A 220 0.94 -6.84 9.82
CA VAL A 220 1.00 -7.08 8.37
C VAL A 220 2.39 -7.57 7.95
N LEU A 221 3.47 -7.01 8.52
CA LEU A 221 4.84 -7.43 8.19
C LEU A 221 5.15 -8.82 8.74
N LEU A 222 4.57 -9.17 9.90
CA LEU A 222 4.65 -10.53 10.44
C LEU A 222 3.95 -11.55 9.53
N GLN A 223 2.75 -11.25 9.05
CA GLN A 223 2.05 -12.14 8.10
C GLN A 223 2.83 -12.28 6.78
N MET A 224 3.36 -11.18 6.24
CA MET A 224 4.22 -11.22 5.04
C MET A 224 5.47 -12.09 5.26
N LYS A 225 6.12 -11.96 6.42
CA LYS A 225 7.23 -12.84 6.82
C LYS A 225 6.82 -14.30 6.84
N ALA A 226 5.66 -14.62 7.41
CA ALA A 226 5.13 -15.98 7.45
C ALA A 226 4.84 -16.54 6.05
N ASP A 227 4.32 -15.73 5.12
CA ASP A 227 4.13 -16.10 3.72
C ASP A 227 5.46 -16.46 3.04
N MET A 228 6.54 -15.68 3.27
CA MET A 228 7.86 -16.02 2.76
C MET A 228 8.37 -17.34 3.33
N LEU A 229 8.25 -17.53 4.65
CA LEU A 229 8.67 -18.76 5.34
C LEU A 229 7.91 -19.99 4.83
N TYR A 230 6.60 -19.86 4.60
CA TYR A 230 5.77 -20.91 4.02
C TYR A 230 6.26 -21.32 2.64
N ARG A 231 6.54 -20.35 1.74
CA ARG A 231 7.07 -20.64 0.40
C ARG A 231 8.47 -21.28 0.44
N MET A 232 9.25 -20.97 1.47
CA MET A 232 10.53 -21.63 1.76
C MET A 232 10.39 -23.00 2.46
N LYS A 233 9.17 -23.53 2.59
CA LYS A 233 8.85 -24.80 3.26
C LYS A 233 9.21 -24.85 4.75
N ARG A 234 9.38 -23.68 5.38
CA ARG A 234 9.61 -23.54 6.83
C ARG A 234 8.26 -23.50 7.55
N TYR A 235 7.50 -24.59 7.43
CA TYR A 235 6.09 -24.67 7.84
C TYR A 235 5.89 -24.40 9.32
N ASN A 236 6.74 -24.92 10.20
CA ASN A 236 6.64 -24.69 11.64
C ASN A 236 6.81 -23.21 11.99
N ASP A 237 7.82 -22.54 11.42
CA ASP A 237 8.07 -21.12 11.67
C ASP A 237 6.91 -20.25 11.15
N ALA A 238 6.40 -20.57 9.95
CA ALA A 238 5.26 -19.87 9.36
C ALA A 238 3.99 -20.05 10.21
N ALA A 239 3.71 -21.29 10.63
CA ALA A 239 2.55 -21.62 11.46
C ALA A 239 2.61 -20.85 12.79
N SER A 240 3.74 -20.86 13.49
CA SER A 240 3.87 -20.16 14.77
C SER A 240 3.57 -18.66 14.66
N ILE A 241 3.97 -18.01 13.56
CA ILE A 241 3.65 -16.61 13.33
C ILE A 241 2.14 -16.42 13.09
N TYR A 242 1.51 -17.26 12.26
CA TYR A 242 0.08 -17.14 11.99
C TYR A 242 -0.80 -17.52 13.19
N GLU A 243 -0.40 -18.48 14.01
CA GLU A 243 -1.09 -18.79 15.27
C GLU A 243 -1.07 -17.57 16.21
N ALA A 244 0.10 -16.96 16.40
CA ALA A 244 0.23 -15.72 17.18
C ALA A 244 -0.57 -14.56 16.56
N SER A 245 -0.57 -14.46 15.22
CA SER A 245 -1.34 -13.47 14.49
C SER A 245 -2.84 -13.63 14.72
N ALA A 246 -3.37 -14.85 14.62
CA ALA A 246 -4.78 -15.16 14.85
C ALA A 246 -5.20 -14.78 16.29
N VAL A 247 -4.43 -15.19 17.31
CA VAL A 247 -4.69 -14.84 18.72
C VAL A 247 -4.67 -13.32 18.93
N SER A 248 -3.68 -12.63 18.34
CA SER A 248 -3.55 -11.18 18.43
C SER A 248 -4.74 -10.45 17.79
N TYR A 249 -5.16 -10.86 16.59
CA TYR A 249 -6.29 -10.26 15.89
C TYR A 249 -7.62 -10.54 16.59
N GLU A 250 -7.86 -11.76 17.05
CA GLU A 250 -9.06 -12.09 17.81
C GLU A 250 -9.19 -11.19 19.05
N LYS A 251 -8.08 -10.98 19.78
CA LYS A 251 -8.06 -10.09 20.95
C LYS A 251 -8.25 -8.60 20.60
N ARG A 252 -7.62 -8.11 19.54
CA ARG A 252 -7.59 -6.68 19.20
C ARG A 252 -8.77 -6.20 18.37
N THR A 253 -9.25 -7.06 17.48
CA THR A 253 -10.20 -6.72 16.41
C THR A 253 -11.38 -7.68 16.33
N GLY A 254 -11.39 -8.74 17.15
CA GLY A 254 -12.29 -9.87 16.92
C GLY A 254 -11.91 -10.66 15.67
N LYS A 255 -12.88 -11.41 15.14
CA LYS A 255 -12.72 -12.26 13.94
C LYS A 255 -12.80 -11.43 12.65
N SER A 256 -11.84 -10.52 12.50
CA SER A 256 -11.67 -9.63 11.34
C SER A 256 -11.25 -10.38 10.07
N ILE A 257 -11.20 -9.66 8.94
CA ILE A 257 -10.64 -10.18 7.68
C ILE A 257 -9.23 -10.76 7.91
N ARG A 258 -8.36 -10.05 8.66
CA ARG A 258 -6.99 -10.51 8.93
C ARG A 258 -6.91 -11.71 9.86
N TYR A 259 -7.84 -11.85 10.81
CA TYR A 259 -8.00 -13.09 11.58
C TYR A 259 -8.34 -14.25 10.64
N TRP A 260 -9.32 -14.08 9.76
CA TRP A 260 -9.70 -15.15 8.82
C TRP A 260 -8.61 -15.46 7.81
N CYS A 261 -7.85 -14.48 7.34
CA CYS A 261 -6.65 -14.72 6.54
C CYS A 261 -5.62 -15.57 7.30
N ALA A 262 -5.43 -15.35 8.61
CA ALA A 262 -4.55 -16.19 9.42
C ALA A 262 -5.07 -17.63 9.54
N VAL A 263 -6.38 -17.81 9.79
CA VAL A 263 -7.03 -19.14 9.83
C VAL A 263 -6.83 -19.89 8.51
N LEU A 264 -7.17 -19.25 7.38
CA LEU A 264 -7.03 -19.82 6.04
C LEU A 264 -5.59 -20.20 5.70
N ASN A 265 -4.63 -19.37 6.12
CA ASN A 265 -3.21 -19.68 6.00
C ASN A 265 -2.79 -20.89 6.84
N LEU A 266 -3.26 -20.99 8.09
CA LEU A 266 -2.93 -22.11 8.97
C LEU A 266 -3.45 -23.44 8.42
N ILE A 267 -4.62 -23.45 7.78
CA ILE A 267 -5.16 -24.64 7.10
C ILE A 267 -4.14 -25.14 6.04
N ARG A 268 -3.75 -24.30 5.08
CA ARG A 268 -2.78 -24.72 4.04
C ARG A 268 -1.40 -25.05 4.60
N ILE A 269 -0.92 -24.30 5.60
CA ILE A 269 0.41 -24.50 6.18
C ILE A 269 0.48 -25.86 6.88
N TYR A 270 -0.53 -26.20 7.69
CA TYR A 270 -0.55 -27.49 8.37
C TYR A 270 -0.79 -28.66 7.43
N HIS A 271 -1.65 -28.48 6.43
CA HIS A 271 -1.80 -29.47 5.37
C HIS A 271 -0.46 -29.79 4.70
N ASP A 272 0.23 -28.77 4.18
CA ASP A 272 1.49 -28.95 3.47
C ASP A 272 2.65 -29.37 4.38
N GLY A 273 2.58 -29.02 5.67
CA GLY A 273 3.50 -29.47 6.71
C GLY A 273 3.25 -30.91 7.19
N GLY A 274 2.28 -31.63 6.62
CA GLY A 274 2.01 -33.03 6.99
C GLY A 274 1.25 -33.20 8.30
N ASN A 275 0.49 -32.18 8.74
CA ASN A 275 -0.31 -32.21 9.96
C ASN A 275 -1.82 -32.03 9.64
N PRO A 276 -2.48 -33.06 9.08
CA PRO A 276 -3.88 -32.98 8.67
C PRO A 276 -4.84 -32.77 9.86
N GLU A 277 -4.48 -33.23 11.06
CA GLU A 277 -5.27 -33.03 12.28
C GLU A 277 -5.37 -31.54 12.63
N LYS A 278 -4.23 -30.83 12.70
CA LYS A 278 -4.23 -29.38 12.94
C LYS A 278 -4.90 -28.62 11.79
N SER A 279 -4.64 -29.02 10.55
CA SER A 279 -5.32 -28.44 9.39
C SER A 279 -6.85 -28.53 9.53
N GLY A 280 -7.37 -29.71 9.87
CA GLY A 280 -8.79 -29.95 10.11
C GLY A 280 -9.34 -29.12 11.28
N ALA A 281 -8.60 -29.00 12.38
CA ALA A 281 -9.00 -28.18 13.52
C ALA A 281 -9.15 -26.69 13.14
N TRP A 282 -8.27 -26.16 12.30
CA TRP A 282 -8.41 -24.79 11.77
C TRP A 282 -9.55 -24.70 10.73
N LYS A 283 -9.73 -25.71 9.88
CA LYS A 283 -10.83 -25.78 8.91
C LYS A 283 -12.20 -25.72 9.57
N ASN A 284 -12.39 -26.42 10.70
CA ASN A 284 -13.66 -26.41 11.45
C ASN A 284 -14.04 -25.01 11.97
N LYS A 285 -13.11 -24.06 12.07
CA LYS A 285 -13.42 -22.67 12.45
C LYS A 285 -14.20 -21.92 11.35
N LEU A 286 -14.15 -22.40 10.10
CA LEU A 286 -14.85 -21.77 8.97
C LEU A 286 -16.39 -21.94 9.03
N ASP A 287 -16.90 -22.76 9.94
CA ASP A 287 -18.34 -22.88 10.23
C ASP A 287 -18.89 -21.68 11.02
N ASP A 288 -18.02 -20.80 11.51
CA ASP A 288 -18.42 -19.60 12.23
C ASP A 288 -19.20 -18.62 11.31
N PRO A 289 -20.39 -18.13 11.72
CA PRO A 289 -21.17 -17.18 10.92
C PRO A 289 -20.41 -15.90 10.54
N SER A 290 -19.45 -15.47 11.36
CA SER A 290 -18.64 -14.28 11.07
C SER A 290 -17.65 -14.50 9.93
N TYR A 291 -17.22 -15.74 9.65
CA TYR A 291 -16.46 -16.05 8.44
C TYR A 291 -17.35 -15.90 7.21
N LYS A 292 -18.55 -16.49 7.21
CA LYS A 292 -19.48 -16.45 6.08
C LYS A 292 -19.86 -15.02 5.69
N ALA A 293 -19.99 -14.12 6.67
CA ALA A 293 -20.23 -12.70 6.42
C ALA A 293 -19.07 -11.98 5.72
N LEU A 294 -17.84 -12.49 5.86
CA LEU A 294 -16.60 -11.89 5.34
C LEU A 294 -15.97 -12.67 4.18
N GLU A 295 -16.55 -13.80 3.76
CA GLU A 295 -15.96 -14.69 2.76
C GLU A 295 -15.64 -13.97 1.43
N ASN A 296 -16.52 -13.08 0.99
CA ASN A 296 -16.33 -12.30 -0.24
C ASN A 296 -15.23 -11.24 -0.16
N TRP A 297 -14.73 -10.96 1.05
CA TRP A 297 -13.61 -10.05 1.30
C TRP A 297 -12.27 -10.79 1.43
N MET A 298 -12.27 -12.13 1.36
CA MET A 298 -11.04 -12.90 1.45
C MET A 298 -10.18 -12.72 0.19
N PRO A 299 -8.84 -12.69 0.31
CA PRO A 299 -7.96 -12.57 -0.85
C PRO A 299 -8.21 -13.66 -1.89
N GLY A 300 -8.55 -13.26 -3.11
CA GLY A 300 -8.94 -14.19 -4.18
C GLY A 300 -7.87 -15.23 -4.51
N SER A 301 -6.58 -14.88 -4.41
CA SER A 301 -5.46 -15.80 -4.60
C SER A 301 -5.42 -16.90 -3.55
N LEU A 302 -5.61 -16.57 -2.27
CA LEU A 302 -5.68 -17.52 -1.16
C LEU A 302 -6.89 -18.44 -1.28
N MET A 303 -8.06 -17.86 -1.58
CA MET A 303 -9.29 -18.62 -1.77
C MET A 303 -9.20 -19.59 -2.97
N SER A 304 -8.60 -19.15 -4.08
CA SER A 304 -8.38 -20.00 -5.25
C SER A 304 -7.44 -21.16 -4.93
N ASP A 305 -6.35 -20.91 -4.20
CA ASP A 305 -5.39 -21.93 -3.78
C ASP A 305 -6.06 -22.99 -2.88
N LEU A 306 -6.80 -22.58 -1.86
CA LEU A 306 -7.49 -23.50 -0.95
C LEU A 306 -8.57 -24.33 -1.66
N LYS A 307 -9.35 -23.72 -2.57
CA LYS A 307 -10.36 -24.44 -3.38
C LYS A 307 -9.72 -25.49 -4.29
N LYS A 308 -8.62 -25.15 -4.97
CA LYS A 308 -7.90 -26.09 -5.85
C LYS A 308 -7.36 -27.31 -5.11
N ARG A 309 -7.17 -27.20 -3.80
CA ARG A 309 -6.62 -28.24 -2.92
C ARG A 309 -7.67 -28.92 -2.05
N ASP A 310 -8.96 -28.61 -2.22
CA ASP A 310 -10.07 -29.15 -1.42
C ASP A 310 -9.96 -28.87 0.10
N LEU A 311 -9.44 -27.68 0.44
CA LEU A 311 -9.18 -27.27 1.83
C LEU A 311 -10.26 -26.38 2.45
N LEU A 312 -11.33 -26.08 1.72
CA LEU A 312 -12.50 -25.31 2.21
C LEU A 312 -13.69 -26.19 2.55
#